data_AF-A0A9N9HJ37-F1
#
_entry.id   AF-A0A9N9HJ37-F1
#
_cell.length_a   1.000
_cell.length_b   1.000
_cell.length_c   1.000
_cell.angle_alpha   90.00
_cell.angle_beta   90.00
_cell.angle_gamma   90.00
#
_symmetry.space_group_name_H-M   'P 1'
#
loop_
_entity.id
_entity.type
_entity.pdbx_description
1 polymer ?
#
loop_
_entity_poly.entity_id
_entity_poly.type
_entity_poly.pdbx_seq_one_letter_code
_entity_poly.pdbx_strand_id
1 'polypeptide(L)'
;EISVQELTWKDPLANQIIRDDSDLVQKLPGNLKKTFMKPVRSMKPVPIPRIEDMCRKFVSNFLSENLSSLPYDLSHTKDWKESDDKLEEVTLKILETLRSV
;
A
#
# COMPACT_ATOMS: atom_id res chain seq x y z
N GLU A 1 -11.48 -22.26 10.54
CA GLU A 1 -10.81 -21.03 11.02
C GLU A 1 -9.66 -20.77 10.06
N ILE A 2 -9.44 -19.53 9.59
CA ILE A 2 -8.35 -19.24 8.64
C ILE A 2 -7.05 -19.08 9.45
N SER A 3 -6.00 -19.83 9.08
CA SER A 3 -4.69 -19.74 9.70
C SER A 3 -4.01 -18.42 9.31
N VAL A 4 -3.85 -17.52 10.27
CA VAL A 4 -3.25 -16.19 10.04
C VAL A 4 -1.78 -16.30 9.65
N GLN A 5 -1.09 -17.36 10.08
CA GLN A 5 0.33 -17.58 9.77
C GLN A 5 0.58 -17.99 8.31
N GLU A 6 -0.45 -18.42 7.58
CA GLU A 6 -0.34 -18.90 6.20
C GLU A 6 -0.73 -17.83 5.17
N LEU A 7 -1.22 -16.67 5.64
CA LEU A 7 -1.64 -15.58 4.77
C LEU A 7 -0.44 -14.94 4.06
N THR A 8 -0.58 -14.75 2.76
CA THR A 8 0.39 -14.10 1.88
C THR A 8 -0.13 -12.76 1.38
N TRP A 9 0.72 -11.92 0.79
CA TRP A 9 0.30 -10.66 0.18
C TRP A 9 -0.74 -10.82 -0.97
N LYS A 10 -0.94 -12.05 -1.48
CA LYS A 10 -1.97 -12.34 -2.48
C LYS A 10 -3.36 -12.46 -1.88
N ASP A 11 -3.46 -12.68 -0.57
CA ASP A 11 -4.72 -12.81 0.14
C ASP A 11 -5.32 -11.42 0.40
N PRO A 12 -6.58 -11.15 -0.02
CA PRO A 12 -7.24 -9.84 0.15
C PRO A 12 -7.26 -9.32 1.59
N LEU A 13 -7.21 -10.25 2.55
CA LEU A 13 -7.22 -9.97 3.98
C LEU A 13 -5.85 -9.51 4.51
N ALA A 14 -4.76 -9.86 3.83
CA ALA A 14 -3.39 -9.54 4.22
C ALA A 14 -2.84 -8.30 3.50
N ASN A 15 -3.31 -8.02 2.28
CA ASN A 15 -2.88 -6.86 1.50
C ASN A 15 -3.76 -5.61 1.67
N GLN A 16 -4.75 -5.66 2.56
CA GLN A 16 -5.65 -4.54 2.86
C GLN A 16 -6.47 -4.02 1.67
N ILE A 17 -6.67 -4.83 0.61
CA ILE A 17 -7.63 -4.49 -0.46
C ILE A 17 -9.01 -4.20 0.13
N ILE A 18 -9.41 -4.94 1.16
CA ILE A 18 -10.55 -4.60 2.00
C ILE A 18 -10.03 -3.83 3.21
N ARG A 19 -10.24 -2.51 3.21
CA ARG A 19 -9.82 -1.65 4.31
C ARG A 19 -10.67 -1.88 5.56
N ASP A 20 -10.05 -1.75 6.71
CA ASP A 20 -10.72 -1.86 8.01
C ASP A 20 -11.77 -0.78 8.23
N ASP A 21 -11.58 0.40 7.64
CA ASP A 21 -12.51 1.53 7.64
C ASP A 21 -13.61 1.44 6.57
N SER A 22 -13.62 0.41 5.72
CA SER A 22 -14.66 0.25 4.71
C SER A 22 -16.04 -0.03 5.31
N ASP A 23 -17.09 0.48 4.67
CA ASP A 23 -18.49 0.25 5.08
C ASP A 23 -18.83 -1.23 5.25
N LEU A 24 -18.25 -2.08 4.41
CA LEU A 24 -18.40 -3.54 4.46
C LEU A 24 -17.92 -4.10 5.81
N VAL A 25 -16.70 -3.72 6.22
CA VAL A 25 -16.08 -4.19 7.47
C VAL A 25 -16.75 -3.55 8.69
N GLN A 26 -17.20 -2.31 8.58
CA GLN A 26 -17.90 -1.63 9.66
C GLN A 26 -19.28 -2.25 9.95
N LYS A 27 -19.96 -2.79 8.93
CA LYS A 27 -21.25 -3.48 9.04
C LYS A 27 -21.13 -4.94 9.49
N LEU A 28 -19.92 -5.49 9.63
CA LEU A 28 -19.75 -6.86 10.11
C LEU A 28 -20.21 -7.01 11.57
N PRO A 29 -20.89 -8.12 11.90
CA PRO A 29 -21.13 -8.52 13.28
C PRO A 29 -19.84 -8.52 14.11
N GLY A 30 -19.93 -8.17 15.39
CA GLY A 30 -18.74 -7.90 16.22
C GLY A 30 -17.73 -9.05 16.29
N ASN A 31 -18.19 -10.30 16.30
CA ASN A 31 -17.31 -11.48 16.23
C ASN A 31 -16.58 -11.60 14.89
N LEU A 32 -17.28 -11.41 13.77
CA LEU A 32 -16.71 -11.46 12.42
C LEU A 32 -15.73 -10.30 12.19
N LYS A 33 -16.07 -9.10 12.64
CA LYS A 33 -15.16 -7.94 12.63
C LYS A 33 -13.90 -8.23 13.44
N LYS A 34 -14.01 -8.87 14.61
CA LYS A 34 -12.86 -9.22 15.44
C LYS A 34 -11.95 -10.24 14.76
N THR A 35 -12.52 -11.24 14.08
CA THR A 35 -11.78 -12.21 13.26
C THR A 35 -11.10 -11.53 12.07
N PHE A 36 -11.82 -10.66 11.35
CA PHE A 36 -11.28 -9.87 10.24
C PHE A 36 -10.09 -9.00 10.65
N MET A 37 -10.17 -8.35 11.82
CA MET A 37 -9.10 -7.47 12.32
C MET A 37 -7.89 -8.22 12.91
N LYS A 38 -7.98 -9.55 13.12
CA LYS A 38 -6.93 -10.34 13.78
C LYS A 38 -5.61 -10.30 12.97
N PRO A 39 -5.60 -10.49 11.63
CA PRO A 39 -4.37 -10.43 10.85
C PRO A 39 -3.70 -9.06 10.87
N VAL A 40 -4.43 -7.96 10.66
CA VAL A 40 -3.87 -6.60 10.75
C VAL A 40 -3.20 -6.33 12.10
N ARG A 41 -3.80 -6.82 13.20
CA ARG A 41 -3.22 -6.66 14.55
C ARG A 41 -1.97 -7.52 14.77
N SER A 42 -1.92 -8.69 14.14
CA SER A 42 -0.81 -9.65 14.26
C SER A 42 0.33 -9.41 13.26
N MET A 43 0.04 -8.80 12.11
CA MET A 43 0.99 -8.44 11.06
C MET A 43 1.66 -7.09 11.33
N LYS A 44 1.87 -6.72 12.59
CA LYS A 44 2.74 -5.57 12.89
C LYS A 44 4.15 -5.94 12.42
N PRO A 45 4.71 -5.25 11.42
CA PRO A 45 6.07 -5.53 11.01
C PRO A 45 6.97 -5.29 12.22
N VAL A 46 7.77 -6.30 12.58
CA VAL A 46 8.78 -6.13 13.62
C VAL A 46 9.76 -5.08 13.11
N PRO A 47 9.86 -3.90 13.75
CA PRO A 47 10.76 -2.86 13.29
C PRO A 47 12.18 -3.40 13.36
N ILE A 48 12.92 -3.29 12.26
CA ILE A 48 14.35 -3.60 12.25
C ILE A 48 15.06 -2.38 12.83
N PRO A 49 15.66 -2.43 14.04
CA PRO A 49 16.13 -1.23 14.73
C PRO A 49 17.13 -0.40 13.91
N ARG A 50 17.95 -1.08 13.09
CA ARG A 50 18.89 -0.44 12.17
C ARG A 50 18.19 0.38 11.07
N ILE A 51 17.13 -0.16 10.48
CA ILE A 51 16.36 0.54 9.44
C ILE A 51 15.65 1.75 10.06
N GLU A 52 15.09 1.57 11.25
CA GLU A 52 14.43 2.64 11.99
C GLU A 52 15.40 3.78 12.35
N ASP A 53 16.63 3.46 12.76
CA ASP A 53 17.69 4.44 13.00
C ASP A 53 18.12 5.17 11.71
N MET A 54 18.25 4.46 10.59
CA MET A 54 18.51 5.07 9.29
C MET A 54 17.41 6.05 8.88
N CYS A 55 16.14 5.66 9.03
CA CYS A 55 14.99 6.52 8.74
C CYS A 55 14.96 7.75 9.66
N ARG A 56 15.20 7.57 10.98
CA ARG A 56 15.29 8.70 11.92
C ARG A 56 16.40 9.67 11.55
N LYS A 57 17.60 9.16 11.25
CA LYS A 57 18.73 9.98 10.80
C LYS A 57 18.41 10.74 9.52
N PHE A 58 17.75 10.09 8.56
CA PHE A 58 17.30 10.75 7.34
C PHE A 58 16.35 11.90 7.67
N VAL A 59 15.27 11.65 8.41
CA VAL A 59 14.27 12.67 8.75
C VAL A 59 14.88 13.83 9.53
N SER A 60 15.74 13.56 10.52
CA SER A 60 16.38 14.60 11.32
C SER A 60 17.37 15.46 10.53
N ASN A 61 18.01 14.89 9.51
CA ASN A 61 18.98 15.58 8.67
C ASN A 61 18.37 16.10 7.35
N PHE A 62 17.10 15.82 7.10
CA PHE A 62 16.41 16.22 5.89
C PHE A 62 16.06 17.70 5.96
N LEU A 63 16.80 18.51 5.21
CA LEU A 63 16.47 19.92 4.98
C LEU A 63 15.63 20.00 3.71
N SER A 64 14.42 20.55 3.80
CA SER A 64 13.52 20.75 2.64
C SER A 64 14.17 21.59 1.53
N GLU A 65 15.12 22.45 1.89
CA GLU A 65 15.94 23.24 0.96
C GLU A 65 16.80 22.36 0.03
N ASN A 66 17.19 21.15 0.49
CA ASN A 66 17.90 20.15 -0.31
C ASN A 66 16.99 19.40 -1.30
N LEU A 67 15.67 19.67 -1.32
CA LEU A 67 14.80 19.15 -2.38
C LEU A 67 15.22 19.65 -3.76
N SER A 68 15.76 20.86 -3.83
CA SER A 68 16.30 21.46 -5.07
C SER A 68 17.55 20.73 -5.58
N SER A 69 18.25 19.99 -4.71
CA SER A 69 19.46 19.21 -5.01
C SER A 69 19.22 17.70 -4.95
N LEU A 70 17.96 17.25 -4.90
CA LEU A 70 17.63 15.83 -5.06
C LEU A 70 18.35 15.31 -6.31
N PRO A 71 19.01 14.13 -6.22
CA PRO A 71 19.57 13.49 -7.39
C PRO A 71 18.56 13.48 -8.52
N TYR A 72 19.01 13.77 -9.74
CA TYR A 72 18.15 13.76 -10.94
C TYR A 72 17.33 12.47 -11.05
N ASP A 73 17.88 11.36 -10.55
CA ASP A 73 17.21 10.05 -10.51
C ASP A 73 15.97 9.98 -9.60
N LEU A 74 15.79 10.96 -8.70
CA LEU A 74 14.66 11.08 -7.78
C LEU A 74 13.73 12.26 -8.13
N SER A 75 14.09 13.08 -9.13
CA SER A 75 13.20 14.14 -9.60
C SER A 75 12.20 13.56 -10.60
N HIS A 76 10.92 13.64 -10.25
CA HIS A 76 9.85 13.30 -11.18
C HIS A 76 9.71 14.44 -12.18
N THR A 77 9.95 14.19 -13.46
CA THR A 77 9.82 15.20 -14.54
C THR A 77 8.39 15.69 -14.75
N LYS A 78 7.42 15.04 -14.07
CA LYS A 78 5.96 15.21 -14.22
C LYS A 78 5.43 14.70 -15.56
N ASP A 79 6.30 14.10 -16.36
CA ASP A 79 5.94 13.43 -17.58
C ASP A 79 5.83 11.93 -17.32
N TRP A 80 4.85 11.31 -17.96
CA TRP A 80 4.78 9.85 -18.00
C TRP A 80 5.86 9.32 -18.94
N LYS A 81 6.41 8.15 -18.59
CA LYS A 81 7.35 7.45 -19.46
C LYS A 81 6.63 6.90 -20.70
N GLU A 82 5.39 6.51 -20.52
CA GLU A 82 4.48 6.03 -21.54
C GLU A 82 3.79 7.20 -22.25
N SER A 83 3.51 7.04 -23.54
CA SER A 83 2.72 8.01 -24.31
C SER A 83 1.25 8.01 -23.89
N ASP A 84 0.55 9.11 -24.19
CA ASP A 84 -0.89 9.24 -23.94
C ASP A 84 -1.70 8.08 -24.53
N ASP A 85 -1.42 7.68 -25.78
CA ASP A 85 -2.06 6.52 -26.42
C ASP A 85 -1.88 5.23 -25.62
N LYS A 86 -0.69 5.04 -25.03
CA LYS A 86 -0.38 3.85 -24.25
C LYS A 86 -1.09 3.86 -22.89
N LEU A 87 -1.17 5.04 -22.27
CA LEU A 87 -1.91 5.24 -21.03
C LEU A 87 -3.42 5.04 -21.25
N GLU A 88 -3.96 5.49 -22.37
CA GLU A 88 -5.36 5.28 -22.77
C GLU A 88 -5.64 3.78 -22.99
N GLU A 89 -4.80 3.08 -23.74
CA GLU A 89 -4.91 1.63 -23.97
C GLU A 89 -4.95 0.85 -22.65
N VAL A 90 -4.02 1.15 -21.73
CA VAL A 90 -3.94 0.48 -20.42
C VAL A 90 -5.18 0.80 -19.57
N THR A 91 -5.65 2.04 -19.59
CA THR A 91 -6.84 2.48 -18.87
C THR A 91 -8.08 1.73 -19.36
N LEU A 92 -8.26 1.60 -20.68
CA LEU A 92 -9.37 0.85 -21.28
C LEU A 92 -9.34 -0.62 -20.85
N LYS A 93 -8.17 -1.27 -20.87
CA LYS A 93 -8.03 -2.67 -20.41
C LYS A 93 -8.43 -2.86 -18.95
N ILE A 94 -8.05 -1.92 -18.08
CA ILE A 94 -8.45 -1.95 -16.66
C ILE A 94 -9.97 -1.84 -16.56
N LEU A 95 -10.58 -0.89 -17.25
CA LEU A 95 -12.02 -0.68 -17.21
C LEU A 95 -12.81 -1.89 -17.76
N GLU A 96 -12.35 -2.49 -18.85
CA GLU A 96 -12.96 -3.71 -19.40
C GLU A 96 -12.86 -4.88 -18.44
N THR A 97 -11.69 -5.08 -17.82
CA THR A 97 -11.48 -6.13 -16.81
C THR A 97 -12.44 -5.94 -15.64
N LEU A 98 -12.57 -4.71 -15.13
CA LEU A 98 -13.46 -4.40 -14.00
C LEU A 98 -14.95 -4.53 -14.36
N ARG A 99 -15.35 -4.29 -15.61
CA ARG A 99 -16.74 -4.53 -16.08
C ARG A 99 -17.09 -6.01 -16.20
N SER A 100 -16.08 -6.87 -16.35
CA SER A 100 -16.28 -8.32 -16.50
C SER A 100 -16.41 -9.08 -15.17
N VAL A 101 -16.36 -8.36 -14.04
CA VAL A 101 -16.53 -8.87 -12.66
C VAL A 101 -17.91 -8.46 -12.13
#